data_AF-A0A0W8CM48-F1
#
_entry.id   AF-A0A0W8CM48-F1
#
_cell.length_a   1.000
_cell.length_b   1.000
_cell.length_c   1.000
_cell.angle_alpha   90.00
_cell.angle_beta   90.00
_cell.angle_gamma   90.00
#
_symmetry.space_group_name_H-M   'P 1'
#
loop_
_entity.id
_entity.type
_entity.pdbx_description
1 polymer ?
#
loop_
_entity_poly.entity_id
_entity_poly.type
_entity_poly.pdbx_seq_one_letter_code
_entity_poly.pdbx_strand_id
1 'polypeptide(L)'
;MDGTALQSTSKKRQHEPGEDQDKRKRRRGSATYLHCVWFAWYAQEPRTWQSAISKQQKSDAKLLVAFMKLFLSDGFVLDTTVPDYRDRVLTLGKHAEAAVLEFLVQQKITSRGAGAVLKHLRILHRSGALNAKIERHQRLLQTTAIRDPAPGHTQDILEPVV
;
A
#
# COMPACT_ATOMS: atom_id res chain seq x y z
N MET A 1 -59.33 -47.38 -31.27
CA MET A 1 -59.05 -45.95 -31.09
C MET A 1 -58.72 -45.76 -29.61
N ASP A 2 -57.63 -46.34 -29.11
CA ASP A 2 -56.23 -45.87 -29.29
C ASP A 2 -56.15 -44.40 -28.85
N GLY A 3 -55.40 -43.97 -27.85
CA GLY A 3 -54.15 -44.46 -27.30
C GLY A 3 -53.30 -43.21 -27.00
N THR A 4 -52.76 -43.12 -25.80
CA THR A 4 -51.52 -42.38 -25.42
C THR A 4 -51.36 -40.90 -25.79
N ALA A 5 -51.20 -40.03 -24.79
CA ALA A 5 -50.27 -38.88 -24.83
C ALA A 5 -49.99 -38.39 -23.39
N LEU A 6 -49.00 -38.97 -22.70
CA LEU A 6 -47.65 -38.41 -22.54
C LEU A 6 -47.61 -36.96 -22.01
N GLN A 7 -47.41 -36.87 -20.69
CA GLN A 7 -46.79 -35.72 -20.03
C GLN A 7 -45.42 -35.46 -20.66
N SER A 8 -45.19 -34.25 -21.15
CA SER A 8 -43.90 -33.55 -21.15
C SER A 8 -44.06 -32.21 -21.85
N THR A 9 -43.97 -31.10 -21.12
CA THR A 9 -43.15 -29.95 -21.58
C THR A 9 -42.69 -29.12 -20.39
N SER A 10 -41.40 -29.25 -20.16
CA SER A 10 -40.52 -28.38 -19.38
C SER A 10 -40.82 -26.89 -19.57
N LYS A 11 -41.04 -26.14 -18.48
CA LYS A 11 -40.69 -24.70 -18.38
C LYS A 11 -40.96 -24.14 -16.98
N LYS A 12 -39.93 -24.15 -16.13
CA LYS A 12 -39.57 -22.95 -15.35
C LYS A 12 -38.14 -23.11 -14.83
N ARG A 13 -37.16 -22.89 -15.73
CA ARG A 13 -35.82 -22.51 -15.27
C ARG A 13 -35.99 -21.20 -14.52
N GLN A 14 -35.59 -21.19 -13.26
CA GLN A 14 -35.39 -19.98 -12.50
C GLN A 14 -34.38 -19.13 -13.28
N HIS A 15 -34.82 -17.96 -13.72
CA HIS A 15 -33.96 -16.90 -14.20
C HIS A 15 -33.74 -16.01 -12.98
N GLU A 16 -32.73 -16.33 -12.17
CA GLU A 16 -32.16 -15.31 -11.30
C GLU A 16 -31.38 -14.34 -12.19
N PRO A 17 -31.58 -13.02 -12.06
CA PRO A 17 -30.90 -12.06 -12.90
C PRO A 17 -29.41 -12.21 -12.68
N GLY A 18 -28.69 -12.55 -13.75
CA GLY A 18 -27.24 -12.47 -13.74
C GLY A 18 -26.84 -11.08 -13.28
N GLU A 19 -26.02 -11.03 -12.24
CA GLU A 19 -25.35 -9.83 -11.74
C GLU A 19 -24.42 -9.30 -12.83
N ASP A 20 -25.01 -8.70 -13.85
CA ASP A 20 -24.32 -7.83 -14.77
C ASP A 20 -24.21 -6.45 -14.11
N GLN A 21 -22.95 -6.04 -13.96
CA GLN A 21 -22.52 -4.68 -13.65
C GLN A 21 -22.70 -4.21 -12.20
N ASP A 22 -21.64 -4.40 -11.42
CA ASP A 22 -20.82 -3.22 -11.16
C ASP A 22 -19.36 -3.60 -11.41
N LYS A 23 -18.94 -3.50 -12.67
CA LYS A 23 -17.53 -3.25 -13.00
C LYS A 23 -17.20 -1.96 -12.28
N ARG A 24 -16.80 -2.07 -11.00
CA ARG A 24 -16.55 -0.95 -10.10
C ARG A 24 -15.66 -0.01 -10.86
N LYS A 25 -16.30 1.01 -11.40
CA LYS A 25 -15.72 2.11 -12.13
C LYS A 25 -14.59 2.50 -11.23
N ARG A 26 -13.35 2.27 -11.67
CA ARG A 26 -12.14 2.62 -10.93
C ARG A 26 -12.23 4.11 -10.75
N ARG A 27 -12.93 4.54 -9.68
CA ARG A 27 -13.11 5.92 -9.29
C ARG A 27 -11.68 6.40 -9.23
N ARG A 28 -11.36 7.33 -10.10
CA ARG A 28 -10.11 8.07 -10.08
C ARG A 28 -10.19 8.89 -8.80
N GLY A 29 -9.98 8.23 -7.66
CA GLY A 29 -9.98 8.85 -6.36
C GLY A 29 -8.92 9.93 -6.39
N SER A 30 -9.25 11.08 -5.82
CA SER A 30 -8.30 12.16 -5.56
C SER A 30 -6.96 11.56 -5.15
N ALA A 31 -5.87 12.05 -5.75
CA ALA A 31 -4.55 11.50 -5.50
C ALA A 31 -4.28 11.48 -3.98
N THR A 32 -4.30 10.29 -3.39
CA THR A 32 -3.95 10.12 -1.98
C THR A 32 -2.49 10.54 -1.83
N TYR A 33 -2.22 11.47 -0.93
CA TYR A 33 -0.84 11.85 -0.59
C TYR A 33 -0.13 10.68 0.09
N LEU A 34 1.19 10.60 -0.07
CA LEU A 34 1.99 9.51 0.49
C LEU A 34 1.93 9.53 2.02
N HIS A 35 2.04 10.71 2.63
CA HIS A 35 1.93 10.89 4.07
C HIS A 35 0.56 10.47 4.62
N CYS A 36 -0.51 10.52 3.82
CA CYS A 36 -1.82 9.97 4.22
C CYS A 36 -1.77 8.44 4.31
N VAL A 37 -1.07 7.76 3.38
CA VAL A 37 -0.88 6.30 3.43
C VAL A 37 0.00 5.92 4.62
N TRP A 38 1.08 6.67 4.87
CA TRP A 38 1.92 6.52 6.05
C TRP A 38 1.13 6.71 7.35
N PHE A 39 0.34 7.78 7.44
CA PHE A 39 -0.50 8.05 8.60
C PHE A 39 -1.55 6.96 8.81
N ALA A 40 -2.21 6.50 7.74
CA ALA A 40 -3.16 5.40 7.82
C ALA A 40 -2.49 4.09 8.29
N TRP A 41 -1.24 3.86 7.88
CA TRP A 41 -0.47 2.71 8.33
C TRP A 41 -0.25 2.80 9.84
N TYR A 42 0.28 3.91 10.35
CA TYR A 42 0.76 4.01 11.72
C TYR A 42 -0.25 4.49 12.77
N ALA A 43 -1.13 5.42 12.41
CA ALA A 43 -1.91 6.22 13.37
C ALA A 43 -3.44 6.12 13.18
N GLN A 44 -3.93 5.61 12.05
CA GLN A 44 -5.37 5.37 11.88
C GLN A 44 -5.84 4.21 12.78
N GLU A 45 -7.07 4.32 13.29
CA GLU A 45 -7.72 3.28 14.08
C GLU A 45 -8.94 2.74 13.31
N PRO A 46 -9.02 1.41 13.07
CA PRO A 46 -7.96 0.42 13.24
C PRO A 46 -6.79 0.66 12.28
N ARG A 47 -5.56 0.30 12.69
CA ARG A 47 -4.35 0.47 11.85
C ARG A 47 -4.49 -0.31 10.56
N THR A 48 -3.90 0.18 9.46
CA THR A 48 -4.13 -0.40 8.11
C THR A 48 -3.89 -1.92 8.04
N TRP A 49 -2.90 -2.45 8.78
CA TRP A 49 -2.66 -3.90 8.83
C TRP A 49 -3.77 -4.68 9.54
N GLN A 50 -4.46 -4.06 10.50
CA GLN A 50 -5.63 -4.59 11.23
C GLN A 50 -6.98 -4.25 10.59
N SER A 51 -7.08 -3.24 9.72
CA SER A 51 -8.37 -2.78 9.16
C SER A 51 -9.03 -3.80 8.23
N ALA A 52 -10.36 -3.75 8.08
CA ALA A 52 -11.12 -4.61 7.16
C ALA A 52 -11.09 -4.15 5.68
N ILE A 53 -9.94 -3.66 5.20
CA ILE A 53 -9.77 -3.26 3.79
C ILE A 53 -9.28 -4.44 2.93
N SER A 54 -9.38 -4.31 1.60
CA SER A 54 -8.98 -5.38 0.68
C SER A 54 -7.49 -5.74 0.83
N LYS A 55 -7.15 -7.02 0.60
CA LYS A 55 -5.77 -7.52 0.65
C LYS A 55 -4.83 -6.74 -0.27
N GLN A 56 -5.32 -6.37 -1.46
CA GLN A 56 -4.56 -5.57 -2.42
C GLN A 56 -4.23 -4.18 -1.86
N GLN A 57 -5.21 -3.48 -1.28
CA GLN A 57 -4.97 -2.16 -0.68
C GLN A 57 -3.97 -2.24 0.48
N LYS A 58 -4.06 -3.27 1.33
CA LYS A 58 -3.07 -3.49 2.40
C LYS A 58 -1.67 -3.71 1.84
N SER A 59 -1.54 -4.55 0.80
CA SER A 59 -0.26 -4.86 0.17
C SER A 59 0.37 -3.62 -0.47
N ASP A 60 -0.41 -2.83 -1.21
CA ASP A 60 0.06 -1.59 -1.83
C ASP A 60 0.44 -0.54 -0.78
N ALA A 61 -0.35 -0.38 0.29
CA ALA A 61 -0.02 0.51 1.40
C ALA A 61 1.26 0.07 2.11
N LYS A 62 1.37 -1.22 2.43
CA LYS A 62 2.57 -1.81 3.07
C LYS A 62 3.81 -1.53 2.24
N LEU A 63 3.74 -1.79 0.93
CA LEU A 63 4.88 -1.62 0.03
C LEU A 63 5.26 -0.13 -0.15
N LEU A 64 4.27 0.75 -0.27
CA LEU A 64 4.53 2.19 -0.35
C LEU A 64 5.19 2.70 0.94
N VAL A 65 4.71 2.28 2.10
CA VAL A 65 5.30 2.64 3.39
C VAL A 65 6.73 2.09 3.51
N ALA A 66 6.97 0.85 3.10
CA ALA A 66 8.32 0.30 3.06
C ALA A 66 9.28 1.13 2.20
N PHE A 67 8.84 1.57 1.01
CA PHE A 67 9.65 2.48 0.20
C PHE A 67 9.86 3.83 0.88
N MET A 68 8.83 4.42 1.51
CA MET A 68 8.97 5.70 2.21
C MET A 68 10.01 5.64 3.33
N LYS A 69 10.09 4.53 4.08
CA LYS A 69 11.12 4.34 5.13
C LYS A 69 12.54 4.46 4.60
N LEU A 70 12.79 4.02 3.36
CA LEU A 70 14.13 4.09 2.76
C LEU A 70 14.67 5.53 2.64
N PHE A 71 13.77 6.51 2.62
CA PHE A 71 14.10 7.93 2.49
C PHE A 71 14.35 8.63 3.82
N LEU A 72 14.17 7.94 4.94
CA LEU A 72 14.55 8.41 6.27
C LEU A 72 16.00 7.99 6.53
N SER A 73 16.96 8.87 6.18
CA SER A 73 18.40 8.58 6.20
C SER A 73 18.95 8.19 7.56
N ASP A 74 18.38 8.76 8.61
CA ASP A 74 18.86 8.64 9.99
C ASP A 74 18.00 7.66 10.82
N GLY A 75 17.09 6.94 10.16
CA GLY A 75 16.10 6.11 10.82
C GLY A 75 14.89 6.92 11.31
N PHE A 76 14.08 6.31 12.18
CA PHE A 76 12.90 6.94 12.76
C PHE A 76 12.43 6.21 14.02
N VAL A 77 11.87 6.97 14.96
CA VAL A 77 11.35 6.43 16.22
C VAL A 77 9.88 6.81 16.34
N LEU A 78 9.01 5.80 16.37
CA LEU A 78 7.57 5.94 16.56
C LEU A 78 7.15 5.24 17.85
N ASP A 79 7.08 6.02 18.94
CA ASP A 79 6.63 5.55 20.24
C ASP A 79 5.12 5.72 20.38
N THR A 80 4.38 4.62 20.54
CA THR A 80 2.92 4.66 20.65
C THR A 80 2.43 5.13 22.02
N THR A 81 3.32 5.30 23.00
CA THR A 81 2.97 5.68 24.38
C THR A 81 2.99 7.19 24.61
N VAL A 82 3.60 7.96 23.71
CA VAL A 82 3.71 9.42 23.86
C VAL A 82 2.44 10.12 23.35
N PRO A 83 2.00 11.21 24.01
CA PRO A 83 0.76 11.90 23.63
C PRO A 83 0.83 12.56 22.24
N ASP A 84 2.03 12.92 21.77
CA ASP A 84 2.28 13.53 20.46
C ASP A 84 2.49 12.48 19.34
N TYR A 85 2.17 11.20 19.58
CA TYR A 85 2.41 10.12 18.62
C TYR A 85 1.84 10.41 17.22
N ARG A 86 0.58 10.85 17.12
CA ARG A 86 -0.06 11.11 15.82
C ARG A 86 0.61 12.26 15.07
N ASP A 87 1.05 13.30 15.78
CA ASP A 87 1.75 14.44 15.20
C ASP A 87 3.14 14.05 14.71
N ARG A 88 3.85 13.21 15.46
CA ARG A 88 5.13 12.60 15.05
C ARG A 88 4.99 11.75 13.79
N VAL A 89 3.97 10.88 13.75
CA VAL A 89 3.65 10.07 12.57
C VAL A 89 3.40 10.97 11.36
N LEU A 90 2.62 12.03 11.52
CA LEU A 90 2.31 12.97 10.44
C LEU A 90 3.56 13.71 9.95
N THR A 91 4.39 14.19 10.87
CA THR A 91 5.63 14.94 10.57
C THR A 91 6.62 14.06 9.82
N LEU A 92 6.88 12.84 10.31
CA LEU A 92 7.74 11.87 9.63
C LEU A 92 7.18 11.48 8.26
N GLY A 93 5.87 11.26 8.17
CA GLY A 93 5.21 10.93 6.89
C GLY A 93 5.40 12.02 5.84
N LYS A 94 5.25 13.30 6.23
CA LYS A 94 5.49 14.45 5.34
C LYS A 94 6.96 14.58 4.95
N HIS A 95 7.87 14.37 5.88
CA HIS A 95 9.31 14.40 5.61
C HIS A 95 9.71 13.29 4.61
N ALA A 96 9.25 12.05 4.84
CA ALA A 96 9.49 10.94 3.93
C ALA A 96 8.86 11.18 2.54
N GLU A 97 7.63 11.73 2.47
CA GLU A 97 7.01 12.10 1.20
C GLU A 97 7.86 13.13 0.44
N ALA A 98 8.31 14.19 1.11
CA ALA A 98 9.13 15.22 0.48
C ALA A 98 10.41 14.61 -0.14
N ALA A 99 11.11 13.76 0.62
CA ALA A 99 12.33 13.10 0.16
C ALA A 99 12.07 12.11 -0.99
N VAL A 100 10.95 11.38 -0.98
CA VAL A 100 10.53 10.52 -2.11
C VAL A 100 10.29 11.35 -3.36
N LEU A 101 9.53 12.43 -3.24
CA LEU A 101 9.18 13.28 -4.39
C LEU A 101 10.41 13.99 -4.97
N GLU A 102 11.31 14.46 -4.12
CA GLU A 102 12.59 15.04 -4.54
C GLU A 102 13.43 14.03 -5.35
N PHE A 103 13.54 12.79 -4.85
CA PHE A 103 14.23 11.73 -5.58
C PHE A 103 13.57 11.42 -6.92
N LEU A 104 12.23 11.37 -7.00
CA LEU A 104 11.54 11.17 -8.27
C LEU A 104 11.84 12.29 -9.28
N VAL A 105 11.90 13.55 -8.84
CA VAL A 105 12.28 14.68 -9.69
C VAL A 105 13.71 14.51 -10.24
N GLN A 106 14.65 14.04 -9.41
CA GLN A 106 16.02 13.70 -9.86
C GLN A 106 16.00 12.61 -10.93
N GLN A 107 15.06 11.65 -10.85
CA GLN A 107 14.83 10.61 -11.86
C GLN A 107 13.95 11.07 -13.05
N LYS A 108 13.69 12.38 -13.19
CA LYS A 108 12.83 12.98 -14.22
C LYS A 108 11.36 12.48 -14.20
N ILE A 109 10.87 12.11 -13.02
CA ILE A 109 9.49 11.67 -12.77
C ILE A 109 8.75 12.75 -11.97
N THR A 110 7.60 13.21 -12.47
CA THR A 110 6.78 14.27 -11.84
C THR A 110 5.52 13.75 -11.14
N SER A 111 5.32 12.44 -11.10
CA SER A 111 4.19 11.78 -10.45
C SER A 111 4.13 12.07 -8.95
N ARG A 112 2.95 12.47 -8.43
CA ARG A 112 2.77 12.81 -7.00
C ARG A 112 1.78 11.93 -6.24
N GLY A 113 0.84 11.28 -6.92
CA GLY A 113 -0.17 10.45 -6.25
C GLY A 113 0.39 9.10 -5.79
N ALA A 114 -0.02 8.63 -4.61
CA ALA A 114 0.46 7.39 -3.99
C ALA A 114 0.52 6.19 -4.94
N GLY A 115 -0.55 5.93 -5.71
CA GLY A 115 -0.57 4.79 -6.64
C GLY A 115 0.40 4.94 -7.82
N ALA A 116 0.58 6.16 -8.34
CA ALA A 116 1.52 6.42 -9.43
C ALA A 116 2.97 6.37 -8.93
N VAL A 117 3.23 6.98 -7.77
CA VAL A 117 4.53 6.94 -7.11
C VAL A 117 4.94 5.51 -6.79
N LEU A 118 4.04 4.70 -6.21
CA LEU A 118 4.28 3.28 -5.95
C LEU A 118 4.67 2.52 -7.23
N LYS A 119 3.99 2.79 -8.35
CA LYS A 119 4.32 2.17 -9.65
C LYS A 119 5.75 2.53 -10.08
N HIS A 120 6.15 3.80 -9.97
CA HIS A 120 7.51 4.24 -10.33
C HIS A 120 8.57 3.68 -9.38
N LEU A 121 8.33 3.67 -8.08
CA LEU A 121 9.24 3.09 -7.09
C LEU A 121 9.47 1.59 -7.33
N ARG A 122 8.44 0.84 -7.74
CA ARG A 122 8.60 -0.57 -8.17
C ARG A 122 9.49 -0.72 -9.41
N ILE A 123 9.48 0.24 -10.33
CA ILE A 123 10.34 0.19 -11.54
C ILE A 123 11.78 0.52 -11.14
N LEU A 124 11.97 1.56 -10.33
CA LEU A 124 13.29 1.98 -9.83
C LEU A 124 13.94 0.93 -8.92
N HIS A 125 13.12 0.20 -8.14
CA HIS A 125 13.58 -0.94 -7.36
C HIS A 125 14.12 -2.04 -8.28
N ARG A 126 13.34 -2.45 -9.28
CA ARG A 126 13.73 -3.47 -10.26
C ARG A 126 14.96 -3.10 -11.10
N SER A 127 15.26 -1.81 -11.26
CA SER A 127 16.47 -1.35 -11.95
C SER A 127 17.68 -1.16 -11.01
N GLY A 128 17.58 -1.55 -9.74
CA GLY A 128 18.64 -1.40 -8.74
C GLY A 128 18.85 0.03 -8.22
N ALA A 129 18.08 1.02 -8.68
CA ALA A 129 18.28 2.43 -8.33
C ALA A 129 18.00 2.75 -6.84
N LEU A 130 17.37 1.80 -6.12
CA LEU A 130 17.09 1.90 -4.69
C LEU A 130 18.04 1.06 -3.82
N ASN A 131 18.97 0.28 -4.39
CA ASN A 131 19.81 -0.68 -3.66
C ASN A 131 20.57 -0.03 -2.50
N ALA A 132 21.28 1.08 -2.76
CA ALA A 132 22.03 1.79 -1.73
C ALA A 132 21.15 2.28 -0.57
N LYS A 133 19.88 2.65 -0.85
CA LYS A 133 18.92 3.05 0.19
C LYS A 133 18.37 1.86 0.96
N ILE A 134 18.15 0.73 0.27
CA ILE A 134 17.73 -0.54 0.88
C ILE A 134 18.81 -1.03 1.85
N GLU A 135 20.06 -1.15 1.39
CA GLU A 135 21.18 -1.58 2.23
C GLU A 135 21.38 -0.67 3.44
N ARG A 136 21.25 0.66 3.25
CA ARG A 136 21.29 1.62 4.35
C ARG A 136 20.17 1.35 5.36
N HIS A 137 18.94 1.16 4.89
CA HIS A 137 17.80 0.89 5.76
C HIS A 137 17.99 -0.42 6.55
N GLN A 138 18.48 -1.47 5.89
CA GLN A 138 18.80 -2.75 6.52
C GLN A 138 19.87 -2.60 7.61
N ARG A 139 20.91 -1.78 7.39
CA ARG A 139 21.88 -1.44 8.43
C ARG A 139 21.23 -0.72 9.62
N LEU A 140 20.32 0.22 9.35
CA LEU A 140 19.61 0.94 10.42
C LEU A 140 18.70 0.04 11.26
N LEU A 141 18.09 -1.00 10.66
CA LEU A 141 17.28 -1.99 11.38
C LEU A 141 18.09 -2.78 12.42
N GLN A 142 19.41 -2.90 12.23
CA GLN A 142 20.31 -3.55 13.20
C GLN A 142 20.74 -2.62 14.35
N THR A 143 20.24 -1.39 14.39
CA THR A 143 20.60 -0.38 15.39
C THR A 143 19.36 0.11 16.14
N THR A 144 19.56 0.91 17.20
CA THR A 144 18.46 1.58 17.92
C THR A 144 17.89 2.78 17.17
N ALA A 145 18.36 3.08 15.95
CA ALA A 145 17.89 4.21 15.14
C ALA A 145 16.48 4.01 14.58
N ILE A 146 15.97 2.77 14.54
CA ILE A 146 14.61 2.45 14.11
C ILE A 146 13.82 1.86 15.27
N ARG A 147 12.71 2.52 15.65
CA ARG A 147 11.67 1.96 16.50
C ARG A 147 10.35 2.00 15.75
N ASP A 148 10.05 0.90 15.07
CA ASP A 148 8.89 0.75 14.21
C ASP A 148 7.79 -0.08 14.92
N PRO A 149 6.59 0.49 15.18
CA PRO A 149 5.50 -0.22 15.84
C PRO A 149 4.70 -1.13 14.90
N ALA A 150 5.01 -1.17 13.60
CA ALA A 150 4.40 -2.12 12.68
C ALA A 150 4.93 -3.55 12.92
N PRO A 151 4.18 -4.61 12.59
CA PRO A 151 4.67 -5.99 12.77
C PRO A 151 5.98 -6.26 12.01
N GLY A 152 6.90 -7.04 12.60
CA GLY A 152 8.24 -7.29 12.04
C GLY A 152 8.25 -7.77 10.57
N HIS A 153 7.30 -8.63 10.19
CA HIS A 153 7.14 -9.13 8.81
C HIS A 153 6.73 -8.05 7.78
N THR A 154 6.56 -6.79 8.21
CA THR A 154 6.27 -5.63 7.38
C THR A 154 7.41 -4.61 7.35
N GLN A 155 8.45 -4.81 8.15
CA GLN A 155 9.53 -3.84 8.33
C GLN A 155 10.64 -4.03 7.28
N ASP A 156 11.09 -5.27 7.05
CA ASP A 156 12.15 -5.61 6.09
C ASP A 156 11.58 -6.48 4.96
N ILE A 157 10.96 -5.84 3.97
CA ILE A 157 10.30 -6.54 2.84
C ILE A 157 10.91 -6.20 1.47
N LEU A 158 11.97 -5.38 1.45
CA LEU A 158 12.62 -4.92 0.23
C LEU A 158 14.06 -5.43 0.25
N GLU A 159 14.44 -6.15 -0.80
CA GLU A 159 15.80 -6.67 -0.96
C GLU A 159 16.53 -5.93 -2.08
N PRO A 160 17.87 -5.73 -1.99
CA PRO A 160 18.66 -5.22 -3.10
C PRO A 160 18.51 -6.13 -4.33
N VAL A 161 18.44 -5.52 -5.52
CA VAL A 161 18.44 -6.29 -6.77
C VAL A 161 19.89 -6.59 -7.16
N VAL A 162 20.19 -7.88 -7.39
CA VAL A 162 21.50 -8.41 -7.80
C VAL A 162 21.66 -8.35 -9.32
#